data_AF-A0A3M2LZN1-F1
#
_entry.id   AF-A0A3M2LZN1-F1
#
_cell.length_a   1.000
_cell.length_b   1.000
_cell.length_c   1.000
_cell.angle_alpha   90.00
_cell.angle_beta   90.00
_cell.angle_gamma   90.00
#
_symmetry.space_group_name_H-M   'P 1'
#
loop_
_entity.id
_entity.type
_entity.pdbx_description
1 polymer ?
#
loop_
_entity_poly.entity_id
_entity_poly.type
_entity_poly.pdbx_seq_one_letter_code
_entity_poly.pdbx_strand_id
1 'polypeptide(L)'
;MDALPDAQRVDSLDRLLAERACGRLLADPVVHTPETASVTSCLATFRVDGHRGEPLPAGPPVRVGHHEDRFQRRDGRWPLAHRTPHLAFGVATPRA
;
A
#
# COMPACT_ATOMS: atom_id res chain seq x y z
N MET A 1 2.93 26.54 -9.07
CA MET A 1 2.59 25.16 -8.66
C MET A 1 1.39 25.30 -7.74
N ASP A 2 0.21 25.50 -8.34
CA ASP A 2 -1.01 25.79 -7.60
C ASP A 2 -1.50 24.51 -6.92
N ALA A 3 -1.55 24.54 -5.59
CA ALA A 3 -2.16 23.48 -4.81
C ALA A 3 -3.66 23.46 -5.12
N LEU A 4 -4.16 22.30 -5.57
CA LEU A 4 -5.59 22.12 -5.81
C LEU A 4 -6.38 22.37 -4.51
N PRO A 5 -7.55 23.00 -4.57
CA PRO A 5 -8.38 23.26 -3.40
C PRO A 5 -8.75 21.95 -2.67
N ASP A 6 -8.87 21.99 -1.34
CA ASP A 6 -8.99 20.81 -0.47
C ASP A 6 -10.13 19.85 -0.86
N ALA A 7 -11.26 20.36 -1.35
CA ALA A 7 -12.37 19.54 -1.84
C ALA A 7 -11.98 18.69 -3.06
N GLN A 8 -11.27 19.27 -4.03
CA GLN A 8 -10.80 18.57 -5.22
C GLN A 8 -9.72 17.53 -4.88
N ARG A 9 -8.96 17.73 -3.79
CA ARG A 9 -8.02 16.75 -3.24
C ARG A 9 -8.72 15.56 -2.60
N VAL A 10 -9.78 15.79 -1.82
CA VAL A 10 -10.56 14.72 -1.19
C VAL A 10 -11.27 13.89 -2.27
N ASP A 11 -11.88 14.53 -3.26
CA ASP A 11 -12.48 13.83 -4.41
C ASP A 11 -11.44 13.03 -5.22
N SER A 12 -10.22 13.58 -5.36
CA SER A 12 -9.12 12.87 -6.01
C SER A 12 -8.63 11.68 -5.17
N LEU A 13 -8.61 11.81 -3.85
CA LEU A 13 -8.21 10.74 -2.94
C LEU A 13 -9.25 9.62 -2.94
N ASP A 14 -10.54 9.94 -2.81
CA ASP A 14 -11.63 8.98 -2.85
C ASP A 14 -11.66 8.25 -4.18
N ARG A 15 -11.39 8.95 -5.28
CA ARG A 15 -11.21 8.33 -6.59
C ARG A 15 -10.01 7.39 -6.64
N LEU A 16 -8.85 7.79 -6.12
CA LEU A 16 -7.66 6.93 -6.07
C LEU A 16 -7.86 5.70 -5.19
N LEU A 17 -8.66 5.82 -4.12
CA LEU A 17 -9.05 4.72 -3.24
C LEU A 17 -10.09 3.81 -3.91
N ALA A 18 -11.03 4.35 -4.68
CA ALA A 18 -11.97 3.56 -5.48
C ALA A 18 -11.27 2.78 -6.61
N GLU A 19 -10.25 3.38 -7.23
CA GLU A 19 -9.42 2.72 -8.24
C GLU A 19 -8.50 1.66 -7.63
N ARG A 20 -8.21 1.70 -6.31
CA ARG A 20 -7.24 0.83 -5.64
C ARG A 20 -7.74 0.34 -4.27
N ALA A 21 -8.11 -0.93 -4.20
CA ALA A 21 -8.26 -1.63 -2.92
C ALA A 21 -6.99 -2.43 -2.58
N CYS A 22 -6.57 -2.41 -1.32
CA CYS A 22 -5.43 -3.18 -0.84
C CYS A 22 -5.83 -4.00 0.40
N GLY A 23 -5.69 -5.31 0.32
CA GLY A 23 -5.67 -6.18 1.50
C GLY A 23 -4.24 -6.29 2.00
N ARG A 24 -3.97 -5.91 3.26
CA ARG A 24 -2.66 -6.05 3.88
C ARG A 24 -2.77 -6.83 5.18
N LEU A 25 -1.95 -7.86 5.31
CA LEU A 25 -1.74 -8.62 6.54
C LEU A 25 -0.33 -8.35 7.05
N LEU A 26 -0.22 -8.01 8.34
CA LEU A 26 1.07 -7.98 9.04
C LEU A 26 1.34 -9.37 9.62
N ALA A 27 2.51 -9.92 9.33
CA ALA A 27 2.99 -11.20 9.81
C ALA A 27 4.34 -11.01 10.52
N ASP A 28 4.55 -11.78 11.58
CA ASP A 28 5.84 -11.93 12.26
C ASP A 28 6.55 -10.62 12.66
N PRO A 29 5.90 -9.72 13.44
CA PRO A 29 6.61 -8.58 14.00
C PRO A 29 7.65 -9.07 15.02
N VAL A 30 8.91 -8.71 14.82
CA VAL A 30 10.04 -9.08 15.69
C VAL A 30 10.80 -7.83 16.11
N VAL A 31 11.02 -7.67 17.41
CA VAL A 31 11.96 -6.69 17.96
C VAL A 31 13.30 -7.39 18.18
N HIS A 32 14.36 -6.93 17.51
CA HIS A 32 15.70 -7.52 17.60
C HIS A 32 16.50 -6.92 18.74
N THR A 33 16.38 -5.60 18.92
CA THR A 33 17.01 -4.82 19.99
C THR A 33 16.06 -3.69 20.42
N PRO A 34 16.33 -2.96 21.52
CA PRO A 34 15.51 -1.80 21.87
C PRO A 34 15.46 -0.71 20.78
N GLU A 35 16.38 -0.75 19.82
CA GLU A 35 16.51 0.22 18.73
C GLU A 35 16.15 -0.35 17.34
N THR A 36 15.98 -1.66 17.17
CA THR A 36 15.75 -2.29 15.86
C THR A 36 14.61 -3.31 15.87
N ALA A 37 13.78 -3.29 14.84
CA ALA A 37 12.67 -4.23 14.65
C ALA A 37 12.46 -4.55 13.17
N SER A 38 11.75 -5.65 12.88
CA SER A 38 11.31 -6.01 11.53
C SER A 38 9.89 -6.56 11.50
N VAL A 39 9.24 -6.49 10.35
CA VAL A 39 7.95 -7.16 10.10
C VAL A 39 7.86 -7.62 8.65
N THR A 40 7.21 -8.75 8.43
CA THR A 40 6.83 -9.19 7.08
C THR A 40 5.39 -8.81 6.82
N SER A 41 5.09 -8.21 5.68
CA SER A 41 3.73 -7.78 5.36
C SER A 41 3.27 -8.33 4.02
N CYS A 42 2.30 -9.24 4.04
CA CYS A 42 1.69 -9.75 2.81
C CYS A 42 0.67 -8.74 2.28
N LEU A 43 0.69 -8.50 0.98
CA LEU A 43 -0.17 -7.52 0.30
C LEU A 43 -0.78 -8.14 -0.95
N ALA A 44 -2.08 -7.98 -1.10
CA ALA A 44 -2.78 -8.12 -2.37
C ALA A 44 -3.36 -6.77 -2.79
N THR A 45 -3.03 -6.33 -4.01
CA THR A 45 -3.52 -5.08 -4.59
C THR A 45 -4.50 -5.38 -5.70
N PHE A 46 -5.68 -4.81 -5.59
CA PHE A 46 -6.75 -4.84 -6.57
C PHE A 46 -6.86 -3.45 -7.17
N ARG A 47 -6.79 -3.34 -8.50
CA ARG A 47 -6.76 -2.03 -9.15
C ARG A 47 -7.36 -2.10 -10.55
N VAL A 48 -8.16 -1.09 -10.89
CA VAL A 48 -8.64 -0.81 -12.25
C VAL A 48 -8.42 0.67 -12.52
N ASP A 49 -7.64 0.99 -13.55
CA ASP A 49 -7.34 2.38 -13.92
C ASP A 49 -8.50 3.00 -14.70
N GLY A 50 -8.78 4.27 -14.45
CA GLY A 50 -9.74 5.06 -15.25
C GLY A 50 -11.21 4.77 -14.93
N HIS A 51 -11.49 3.92 -13.95
CA HIS A 51 -12.85 3.65 -13.52
C HIS A 51 -13.52 4.92 -12.98
N ARG A 52 -14.72 5.22 -13.51
CA ARG A 52 -15.56 6.34 -13.07
C ARG A 52 -16.97 5.80 -12.85
N GLY A 53 -17.44 5.78 -11.61
CA GLY A 53 -18.79 5.34 -11.27
C GLY A 53 -18.83 4.50 -10.00
N GLU A 54 -19.88 3.69 -9.86
CA GLU A 54 -20.12 2.82 -8.71
C GLU A 54 -18.95 1.85 -8.43
N PRO A 55 -18.76 1.40 -7.18
CA PRO A 55 -17.69 0.44 -6.84
C PRO A 55 -17.74 -0.80 -7.75
N LEU A 56 -16.67 -1.05 -8.50
CA LEU A 56 -16.55 -2.31 -9.23
C LEU A 56 -16.34 -3.46 -8.24
N PRO A 57 -16.88 -4.66 -8.52
CA PRO A 57 -16.36 -5.85 -7.88
C PRO A 57 -14.86 -5.93 -8.19
N ALA A 58 -14.03 -6.02 -7.15
CA ALA A 58 -12.60 -6.17 -7.32
C ALA A 58 -12.35 -7.43 -8.18
N GLY A 59 -11.83 -7.24 -9.39
CA GLY A 59 -11.32 -8.33 -10.22
C GLY A 59 -10.17 -9.07 -9.51
N PRO A 60 -9.49 -10.02 -10.16
CA PRO A 60 -8.31 -10.64 -9.57
C PRO A 60 -7.26 -9.57 -9.18
N PRO A 61 -6.45 -9.81 -8.14
CA PRO A 61 -5.44 -8.85 -7.74
C PRO A 61 -4.42 -8.66 -8.87
N VAL A 62 -4.03 -7.41 -9.12
CA VAL A 62 -3.05 -7.07 -10.14
C VAL A 62 -1.61 -7.19 -9.63
N ARG A 63 -1.45 -7.24 -8.30
CA ARG A 63 -0.15 -7.39 -7.64
C ARG A 63 -0.33 -8.15 -6.33
N VAL A 64 0.46 -9.20 -6.14
CA VAL A 64 0.55 -9.94 -4.87
C VAL A 64 2.02 -10.12 -4.50
N GLY A 65 2.32 -9.95 -3.22
CA GLY A 65 3.67 -10.14 -2.71
C GLY A 65 3.75 -9.86 -1.23
N HIS A 66 4.97 -9.71 -0.74
CA HIS A 66 5.21 -9.26 0.63
C HIS A 66 6.31 -8.18 0.67
N HIS A 67 6.29 -7.42 1.76
CA HIS A 67 7.38 -6.52 2.11
C HIS A 67 8.10 -7.08 3.33
N GLU A 68 9.42 -7.05 3.28
CA GLU A 68 10.26 -7.16 4.48
C GLU A 68 10.63 -5.75 4.92
N ASP A 69 10.07 -5.32 6.05
CA ASP A 69 10.28 -3.99 6.59
C ASP A 69 11.25 -4.06 7.78
N ARG A 70 12.17 -3.10 7.85
CA ARG A 70 13.03 -2.86 9.00
C ARG A 70 12.75 -1.48 9.57
N PHE A 71 12.71 -1.38 10.88
CA PHE A 71 12.49 -0.14 11.62
C PHE A 71 13.68 0.15 12.52
N GLN A 72 14.02 1.44 12.63
CA GLN A 72 15.05 1.94 13.53
C GLN A 72 14.42 2.94 14.48
N ARG A 73 14.51 2.71 15.79
CA ARG A 73 13.98 3.64 16.77
C ARG A 73 14.74 4.96 16.73
N ARG A 74 14.04 6.07 16.54
CA ARG A 74 14.57 7.44 16.55
C ARG A 74 13.59 8.32 17.31
N ASP A 75 14.07 9.03 18.33
CA ASP A 75 13.29 9.95 19.16
C ASP A 75 11.98 9.31 19.69
N GLY A 76 12.08 8.07 20.17
CA GLY A 76 10.95 7.30 20.72
C GLY A 76 9.95 6.79 19.66
N ARG A 77 10.18 7.03 18.37
CA ARG A 77 9.34 6.58 17.25
C ARG A 77 10.02 5.47 16.47
N TRP A 78 9.24 4.69 15.73
CA TRP A 78 9.70 3.59 14.87
C TRP A 78 9.45 3.93 13.38
N PRO A 79 10.21 4.87 12.78
CA PRO A 79 10.15 5.09 11.35
C PRO A 79 10.60 3.83 10.58
N LEU A 80 10.00 3.63 9.41
CA LEU A 80 10.47 2.63 8.44
C LEU A 80 11.87 3.05 7.98
N ALA A 81 12.86 2.23 8.27
CA ALA A 81 14.26 2.45 7.88
C ALA A 81 14.55 1.84 6.51
N HIS A 82 14.00 0.65 6.24
CA HIS A 82 14.16 -0.03 4.96
C HIS A 82 12.92 -0.87 4.64
N ARG A 83 12.60 -0.98 3.35
CA ARG A 83 11.58 -1.89 2.83
C ARG A 83 12.12 -2.62 1.61
N THR A 84 12.14 -3.95 1.67
CA THR A 84 12.43 -4.81 0.53
C THR A 84 11.12 -5.41 0.00
N PRO A 85 10.71 -5.09 -1.24
CA PRO A 85 9.55 -5.72 -1.83
C PRO A 85 9.90 -7.04 -2.52
N HIS A 86 9.10 -8.06 -2.22
CA HIS A 86 9.13 -9.37 -2.87
C HIS A 86 7.83 -9.58 -3.63
N LEU A 87 7.91 -9.55 -4.95
CA LEU A 87 6.77 -9.74 -5.82
C LEU A 87 6.56 -11.23 -6.07
N ALA A 88 5.39 -11.76 -5.68
CA ALA A 88 5.00 -13.11 -6.09
C ALA A 88 4.48 -13.08 -7.53
N PHE A 89 3.62 -12.11 -7.86
CA PHE A 89 3.28 -11.79 -9.24
C PHE A 89 2.77 -10.35 -9.37
N GLY A 90 2.97 -9.79 -10.57
CA GLY A 90 2.42 -8.50 -10.97
C GLY A 90 2.02 -8.56 -12.44
N VAL A 91 0.79 -8.20 -12.72
CA VAL A 91 0.25 -8.11 -14.09
C VAL A 91 -0.01 -6.66 -14.46
N ALA A 92 -0.14 -6.39 -15.76
CA ALA A 92 -0.58 -5.08 -16.23
C ALA A 92 -1.92 -4.72 -15.58
N THR A 93 -2.04 -3.47 -15.10
CA THR A 93 -3.30 -2.99 -14.52
C THR A 93 -4.35 -2.82 -15.62
N PRO A 94 -5.53 -3.45 -15.49
CA PRO A 94 -6.63 -3.25 -16.43
C PRO A 94 -7.09 -1.79 -16.46
N ARG A 95 -7.60 -1.36 -17.62
CA ARG A 95 -8.28 -0.07 -17.78
C ARG A 95 -9.76 -0.30 -18.03
N ALA A 96 -10.59 0.55 -17.45
CA ALA A 96 -12.03 0.58 -17.70
C ALA A 96 -12.36 1.11 -19.11
#